data_AF-G4A7R5-F1
#
_entry.id   AF-G4A7R5-F1
#
_cell.length_a   1.000
_cell.length_b   1.000
_cell.length_c   1.000
_cell.angle_alpha   90.00
_cell.angle_beta   90.00
_cell.angle_gamma   90.00
#
_symmetry.space_group_name_H-M   'P 1'
#
loop_
_entity.id
_entity.type
_entity.pdbx_description
1 polymer ?
#
loop_
_entity_poly.entity_id
_entity_poly.type
_entity_poly.pdbx_seq_one_letter_code
_entity_poly.pdbx_strand_id
1 'polypeptide(L)'
;MKAKYFVFGLIVIGAAGFAIWKNGQLQANELSGIAAVNGRLELKRLDIATLYPGRVEEILVQEGDEVQRDQPLARLSSGISQAQVSAAQAQKKR
;
A
#
# COMPACT_ATOMS: atom_id res chain seq x y z
N MET A 1 65.82 5.42 20.89
CA MET A 1 65.01 5.90 19.74
C MET A 1 63.81 4.98 19.45
N LYS A 2 63.95 3.65 19.48
CA LYS A 2 62.88 2.68 19.18
C LYS A 2 61.64 2.77 20.10
N ALA A 3 61.83 3.05 21.40
CA ALA A 3 60.72 3.19 22.35
C ALA A 3 59.76 4.36 22.03
N LYS A 4 60.28 5.45 21.45
CA LYS A 4 59.44 6.61 21.07
C LYS A 4 58.51 6.27 19.90
N TYR A 5 58.98 5.47 18.94
CA TYR A 5 58.14 4.98 17.84
C TYR A 5 57.09 3.96 18.30
N PHE A 6 57.42 3.14 19.31
CA PHE A 6 56.47 2.19 19.88
C PHE A 6 55.33 2.91 20.63
N VAL A 7 55.67 3.93 21.42
CA VAL A 7 54.69 4.79 22.09
C VAL A 7 53.85 5.56 21.07
N PHE A 8 54.47 6.10 20.01
CA PHE A 8 53.74 6.77 18.94
C PHE A 8 52.77 5.82 18.21
N GLY A 9 53.19 4.60 17.91
CA GLY A 9 52.32 3.58 17.31
C GLY A 9 51.11 3.25 18.18
N LEU A 10 51.30 3.10 19.50
CA LEU A 10 50.21 2.89 20.45
C LEU A 10 49.21 4.06 20.48
N ILE A 11 49.70 5.29 20.43
CA ILE A 11 48.84 6.49 20.42
C ILE A 11 48.00 6.53 19.14
N VAL A 12 48.59 6.23 17.98
CA VAL A 12 47.88 6.21 16.70
C VAL A 12 46.81 5.13 16.67
N ILE A 13 47.12 3.94 17.19
CA ILE A 13 46.14 2.84 17.29
C ILE A 13 45.00 3.21 18.26
N GLY A 14 45.33 3.82 19.40
CA GLY A 14 44.32 4.30 20.35
C GLY A 14 43.40 5.37 19.76
N ALA A 15 43.96 6.33 19.02
CA ALA A 15 43.20 7.38 18.35
C ALA A 15 42.29 6.81 17.23
N ALA A 16 42.80 5.86 16.44
CA ALA A 16 42.01 5.19 15.41
C ALA A 16 40.86 4.37 16.01
N GLY A 17 41.12 3.61 17.08
CA GLY A 17 40.09 2.86 17.81
C GLY A 17 39.02 3.79 18.40
N PHE A 18 39.42 4.91 18.99
CA PHE A 18 38.50 5.91 19.53
C PHE A 18 37.64 6.56 18.44
N ALA A 19 38.24 6.88 17.28
CA ALA A 19 37.51 7.47 16.16
C ALA A 19 36.45 6.51 15.59
N ILE A 20 36.79 5.22 15.46
CA ILE A 20 35.86 4.18 15.01
C ILE A 20 34.68 4.02 15.99
N TRP A 21 34.98 3.94 17.29
CA TRP A 21 33.96 3.79 18.34
C TRP A 21 33.01 5.00 18.37
N LYS A 22 33.55 6.22 18.31
CA LYS A 22 32.76 7.45 18.32
C LYS A 22 31.86 7.57 17.08
N ASN A 23 32.34 7.15 15.92
CA ASN A 23 31.53 7.20 14.68
C ASN A 23 30.34 6.22 14.74
N GLY A 24 30.54 5.01 15.29
CA GLY A 24 29.45 4.06 15.50
C GLY A 24 28.37 4.58 16.47
N GLN A 25 28.78 5.31 17.50
CA GLN A 25 27.85 5.90 18.47
C GLN A 25 27.04 7.08 17.91
N LEU A 26 27.61 7.82 16.94
CA LEU A 26 26.90 8.90 16.24
C LEU A 26 25.85 8.37 15.27
N GLN A 27 26.09 7.22 14.63
CA GLN A 27 25.10 6.56 13.76
C GLN A 27 23.96 5.90 14.55
N ALA A 28 24.22 5.43 15.78
CA ALA A 28 23.19 4.87 16.64
C ALA A 28 22.20 5.93 17.18
N ASN A 29 22.48 7.22 16.97
CA ASN A 29 21.64 8.33 17.41
C ASN A 29 20.68 8.79 16.30
N GLU A 30 20.17 7.86 15.48
CA GLU A 30 19.09 8.15 14.55
C GLU A 30 17.87 8.64 15.35
N LEU A 31 17.59 9.94 15.20
CA LEU A 31 16.38 10.66 15.62
C LEU A 31 15.75 10.14 16.91
N SER A 32 16.26 10.59 18.06
CA SER A 32 15.63 10.34 19.37
C SER A 32 14.12 10.61 19.30
N GLY A 33 13.31 9.56 19.49
CA GLY A 33 11.84 9.62 19.44
C GLY A 33 11.20 9.24 18.10
N ILE A 34 11.97 8.90 17.06
CA ILE A 34 11.46 8.44 15.76
C ILE A 34 11.91 7.00 15.54
N ALA A 35 10.95 6.07 15.59
CA ALA A 35 11.20 4.68 15.23
C ALA A 35 11.28 4.55 13.70
N ALA A 36 12.45 4.17 13.18
CA ALA A 36 12.60 3.81 11.77
C ALA A 36 11.94 2.43 11.53
N VAL A 37 10.88 2.41 10.73
CA VAL A 37 10.20 1.16 10.33
C VAL A 37 10.17 1.09 8.81
N ASN A 38 10.67 -0.01 8.26
CA ASN A 38 10.53 -0.34 6.85
C ASN A 38 9.14 -0.94 6.60
N GLY A 39 8.11 -0.10 6.68
CA GLY A 39 6.73 -0.48 6.35
C GLY A 39 6.53 -0.54 4.84
N ARG A 40 5.76 -1.52 4.36
CA ARG A 40 5.17 -1.49 3.02
C ARG A 40 3.73 -1.00 3.15
N LEU A 41 3.32 -0.14 2.21
CA LEU A 41 1.91 0.24 2.10
C LEU A 41 1.17 -0.92 1.45
N GLU A 42 0.21 -1.47 2.19
CA GLU A 42 -0.69 -2.51 1.69
C GLU A 42 -2.01 -1.88 1.26
N LEU A 43 -2.42 -2.19 0.03
CA LEU A 43 -3.67 -1.69 -0.56
C LEU A 43 -4.64 -2.85 -0.68
N LYS A 44 -5.89 -2.64 -0.25
CA LYS A 44 -6.95 -3.62 -0.50
C LYS A 44 -7.46 -3.44 -1.93
N ARG A 45 -7.01 -4.30 -2.84
CA ARG A 45 -7.57 -4.39 -4.20
C ARG A 45 -8.86 -5.19 -4.17
N LEU A 46 -9.88 -4.68 -4.82
CA LEU A 46 -11.17 -5.34 -5.00
C LEU A 46 -11.44 -5.41 -6.50
N ASP A 47 -11.45 -6.63 -7.03
CA ASP A 47 -11.88 -6.89 -8.40
C ASP A 47 -13.37 -7.24 -8.36
N ILE A 48 -14.18 -6.45 -9.05
CA ILE A 48 -15.64 -6.61 -9.10
C ILE A 48 -16.06 -7.14 -10.47
N ALA A 49 -17.04 -8.04 -10.45
CA ALA A 49 -17.63 -8.62 -11.66
C ALA A 49 -19.16 -8.68 -11.50
N THR A 50 -19.87 -8.73 -12.62
CA THR A 50 -21.32 -8.81 -12.61
C THR A 50 -21.76 -10.24 -12.29
N LEU A 51 -22.79 -10.40 -11.46
CA LEU A 51 -23.33 -11.72 -11.10
C LEU A 51 -24.00 -12.41 -12.30
N TYR A 52 -24.63 -11.62 -13.17
CA TYR A 52 -25.33 -12.10 -14.35
C TYR A 52 -24.63 -11.62 -15.63
N PRO A 53 -24.65 -12.41 -16.71
CA PRO A 53 -24.17 -11.97 -18.01
C PRO A 53 -25.07 -10.85 -18.53
N GLY A 54 -24.46 -9.83 -19.12
CA GLY A 54 -25.18 -8.69 -19.69
C GLY A 54 -24.24 -7.78 -20.47
N ARG A 55 -24.81 -7.01 -21.40
CA ARG A 55 -24.08 -5.96 -22.11
C ARG A 55 -24.03 -4.70 -21.25
N VAL A 56 -22.88 -4.05 -21.16
CA VAL A 56 -22.77 -2.72 -20.53
C VAL A 56 -23.49 -1.70 -21.42
N GLU A 57 -24.50 -1.04 -20.87
CA GLU A 57 -25.21 0.06 -21.54
C GLU A 57 -24.53 1.40 -21.28
N GLU A 58 -24.09 1.61 -20.03
CA GLU A 58 -23.53 2.87 -19.58
C GLU A 58 -22.53 2.62 -18.44
N ILE A 59 -21.43 3.37 -18.43
CA ILE A 59 -20.49 3.45 -17.30
C ILE A 59 -20.73 4.80 -16.62
N LEU A 60 -20.97 4.77 -15.30
CA LEU A 60 -21.44 5.93 -14.53
C LEU A 60 -20.31 6.65 -13.78
N VAL A 61 -19.09 6.13 -13.85
CA VAL A 61 -17.90 6.63 -13.15
C VAL A 61 -16.70 6.66 -14.09
N GLN A 62 -15.69 7.47 -13.76
CA GLN A 62 -14.43 7.54 -14.49
C GLN A 62 -13.29 6.91 -13.68
N GLU A 63 -12.20 6.59 -14.36
CA GLU A 63 -11.00 6.07 -13.70
C GLU A 63 -10.42 7.11 -12.75
N GLY A 64 -10.18 6.72 -11.49
CA GLY A 64 -9.66 7.59 -10.44
C GLY A 64 -10.73 8.28 -9.59
N ASP A 65 -12.02 8.12 -9.93
CA ASP A 65 -13.11 8.66 -9.12
C ASP A 65 -13.19 7.99 -7.74
N GLU A 66 -13.50 8.79 -6.72
CA GLU A 66 -13.83 8.28 -5.39
C GLU A 66 -15.28 7.78 -5.37
N VAL A 67 -15.48 6.53 -4.94
CA VAL A 67 -16.80 5.87 -4.96
C VAL A 67 -17.24 5.47 -3.55
N GLN A 68 -18.55 5.55 -3.31
CA GLN A 68 -19.15 5.19 -2.03
C GLN A 68 -19.79 3.81 -2.07
N ARG A 69 -20.06 3.24 -0.89
CA ARG A 69 -20.83 2.00 -0.78
C ARG A 69 -22.20 2.17 -1.44
N ASP A 70 -22.63 1.14 -2.17
CA ASP A 70 -23.91 1.08 -2.88
C ASP A 70 -24.07 2.09 -4.03
N GLN A 71 -23.00 2.80 -4.42
CA GLN A 71 -22.99 3.65 -5.59
C GLN A 71 -23.02 2.81 -6.87
N PRO A 72 -23.96 3.07 -7.81
CA PRO A 72 -23.96 2.42 -9.11
C PRO A 72 -22.74 2.83 -9.94
N LEU A 73 -21.94 1.83 -10.38
CA LEU A 73 -20.74 2.06 -11.18
C LEU A 73 -21.00 1.92 -12.69
N ALA A 74 -21.91 1.02 -13.07
CA ALA A 74 -22.29 0.79 -14.46
C ALA A 74 -23.74 0.29 -14.53
N ARG A 75 -24.40 0.54 -15.66
CA ARG A 75 -25.71 -0.02 -15.99
C ARG A 75 -25.54 -1.14 -17.01
N LEU A 76 -26.11 -2.30 -16.70
CA LEU A 76 -26.19 -3.44 -17.61
C LEU A 76 -27.55 -3.48 -18.29
N SER A 77 -27.57 -4.02 -19.51
CA SER A 77 -28.81 -4.23 -20.25
C SER A 77 -29.71 -5.24 -19.55
N SER A 78 -30.93 -4.81 -19.24
CA SER A 78 -31.89 -5.57 -18.44
C SER A 78 -33.03 -6.19 -19.25
N GLY A 79 -33.00 -6.15 -20.59
CA GLY A 79 -34.13 -6.55 -21.42
C GLY A 79 -34.71 -7.94 -21.11
N ILE A 80 -33.84 -8.95 -20.94
CA ILE A 80 -34.27 -10.32 -20.60
C ILE A 80 -34.81 -10.40 -19.17
N SER A 81 -34.07 -9.84 -18.20
CA SER A 81 -34.46 -9.85 -16.79
C SER A 81 -35.77 -9.10 -16.56
N GLN A 82 -35.95 -7.94 -17.21
CA GLN A 82 -37.16 -7.14 -17.12
C GLN A 82 -38.36 -7.85 -17.73
N ALA A 83 -38.18 -8.55 -18.85
CA ALA A 83 -39.22 -9.38 -19.44
C ALA A 83 -39.65 -10.52 -18.51
N GLN A 84 -38.69 -11.23 -17.89
CA GLN A 84 -38.98 -12.29 -16.91
C GLN A 84 -39.73 -11.75 -15.69
N VAL A 85 -39.30 -10.62 -15.13
CA VAL A 85 -39.98 -9.96 -14.01
C VAL A 85 -41.41 -9.57 -14.40
N SER A 86 -41.60 -8.99 -15.58
CA SER A 86 -42.92 -8.57 -16.06
C SER A 86 -43.86 -9.77 -16.27
N ALA A 87 -43.35 -10.87 -16.83
CA ALA A 87 -44.11 -12.11 -17.00
C ALA A 87 -44.51 -12.73 -15.65
N ALA A 88 -43.59 -12.80 -14.68
CA ALA A 88 -43.88 -13.30 -13.34
C ALA A 88 -44.91 -12.44 -12.60
N GLN A 89 -44.83 -11.11 -12.72
CA GLN A 89 -45.81 -10.20 -12.15
C GLN A 89 -47.20 -10.37 -12.78
N ALA A 90 -47.28 -10.55 -14.10
CA ALA A 90 -48.54 -10.82 -14.78
C ALA A 90 -49.16 -12.16 -14.34
N GLN A 91 -48.33 -13.20 -14.18
CA GLN A 91 -48.79 -14.50 -13.68
C GLN A 91 -49.35 -14.43 -12.24
N LYS A 92 -48.78 -13.58 -11.38
CA LYS A 92 -49.29 -13.35 -10.01
C LYS A 92 -50.63 -12.62 -9.97
N LYS A 93 -50.95 -11.84 -11.01
CA LYS A 93 -52.20 -11.07 -11.11
C LYS A 93 -53.37 -11.88 -11.70
N ARG A 94 -53.11 -13.09 -12.21
CA ARG A 94 -54.13 -14.07 -12.59
C ARG A 94 -54.64 -14.82 -11.36
#